data_AF-A0A2N6B0N1-F1
#
_entry.id   AF-A0A2N6B0N1-F1
#
_cell.length_a   1.000
_cell.length_b   1.000
_cell.length_c   1.000
_cell.angle_alpha   90.00
_cell.angle_beta   90.00
_cell.angle_gamma   90.00
#
_symmetry.space_group_name_H-M   'P 1'
#
loop_
_entity.id
_entity.type
_entity.pdbx_description
1 polymer ?
#
loop_
_entity_poly.entity_id
_entity_poly.type
_entity_poly.pdbx_seq_one_letter_code
_entity_poly.pdbx_strand_id
1 'polypeptide(L)'
;MTLSKLAILRLYAAGLGLFTLFWWPLSHWFFPDWYHDLMGFESYDLAFVRLIGTMGLLPVGCLFWLAYRPREAYGFLVVFVVWSLLLAATFAFLILFSGFPQAEFGNVALLVMNAAILGFLAPSVPRKRR
;
A
#
# COMPACT_ATOMS: atom_id res chain seq x y z
N MET A 1 4.70 7.68 -28.81
CA MET A 1 5.57 6.65 -28.20
C MET A 1 4.77 5.94 -27.11
N THR A 2 4.65 4.62 -27.16
CA THR A 2 4.06 3.82 -26.06
C THR A 2 5.13 3.60 -24.99
N LEU A 3 4.81 3.85 -23.73
CA LEU A 3 5.73 3.57 -22.63
C LEU A 3 5.92 2.05 -22.49
N SER A 4 7.15 1.61 -22.28
CA SER A 4 7.40 0.21 -21.94
C SER A 4 6.73 -0.13 -20.60
N LYS A 5 6.28 -1.38 -20.45
CA LYS A 5 5.70 -1.91 -19.20
C LYS A 5 6.57 -1.60 -17.97
N LEU A 6 7.90 -1.64 -18.14
CA LEU A 6 8.85 -1.31 -17.09
C LEU A 6 8.84 0.18 -16.72
N ALA A 7 8.72 1.08 -17.70
CA ALA A 7 8.61 2.51 -17.44
C ALA A 7 7.30 2.83 -16.70
N ILE A 8 6.20 2.17 -17.08
CA ILE A 8 4.91 2.30 -16.39
C ILE A 8 5.04 1.82 -14.93
N LEU A 9 5.66 0.66 -14.69
CA LEU A 9 5.91 0.15 -13.34
C LEU A 9 6.69 1.15 -12.47
N ARG A 10 7.74 1.76 -13.03
CA ARG A 10 8.55 2.75 -12.29
C ARG A 10 7.73 3.98 -11.91
N LEU A 11 7.00 4.55 -12.87
CA LEU A 11 6.16 5.72 -12.64
C LEU A 11 5.06 5.42 -11.63
N TYR A 12 4.41 4.26 -11.78
CA TYR A 12 3.34 3.82 -10.89
C TYR A 12 3.86 3.59 -9.46
N ALA A 13 4.98 2.87 -9.30
CA ALA A 13 5.59 2.65 -7.99
C ALA A 13 6.08 3.96 -7.34
N ALA A 14 6.64 4.89 -8.11
CA ALA A 14 7.05 6.20 -7.61
C ALA A 14 5.84 7.04 -7.16
N GLY A 15 4.78 7.08 -7.98
CA GLY A 15 3.54 7.78 -7.65
C GLY A 15 2.87 7.21 -6.42
N LEU A 16 2.76 5.88 -6.32
CA LEU A 16 2.21 5.21 -5.16
C LEU A 16 3.09 5.40 -3.92
N GLY A 17 4.41 5.40 -4.08
CA GLY A 17 5.37 5.66 -3.00
C GLY A 17 5.24 7.07 -2.46
N LEU A 18 5.16 8.08 -3.33
CA LEU A 18 4.92 9.47 -2.95
C LEU A 18 3.56 9.64 -2.27
N PHE A 19 2.50 9.11 -2.88
CA PHE A 19 1.16 9.17 -2.27
C PHE A 19 1.18 8.58 -0.87
N THR A 20 1.73 7.37 -0.69
CA THR A 20 1.77 6.70 0.62
C THR A 20 2.67 7.44 1.61
N LEU A 21 3.81 7.98 1.16
CA LEU A 21 4.72 8.76 1.98
C LEU A 21 4.05 10.00 2.60
N PHE A 22 3.08 10.62 1.92
CA PHE A 22 2.36 11.78 2.45
C PHE A 22 1.05 11.38 3.13
N TRP A 23 0.26 10.50 2.49
CA TRP A 23 -1.04 10.07 2.99
C TRP A 23 -0.94 9.35 4.33
N TRP A 24 0.03 8.44 4.48
CA TRP A 24 0.14 7.59 5.66
C TRP A 24 0.50 8.38 6.93
N PRO A 25 1.53 9.26 6.92
CA PRO A 25 1.79 10.17 8.05
C PRO A 25 0.63 11.10 8.37
N LEU A 26 -0.05 11.60 7.33
CA LEU A 26 -1.17 12.53 7.50
C LEU A 26 -2.30 11.86 8.29
N SER A 27 -2.66 10.62 7.94
CA SER A 27 -3.78 9.89 8.56
C SER A 27 -3.45 9.23 9.90
N HIS A 28 -2.17 8.96 10.21
CA HIS A 28 -1.80 8.20 11.43
C HIS A 28 -1.03 9.01 12.48
N TRP A 29 -0.40 10.14 12.09
CA TRP A 29 0.42 10.94 13.00
C TRP A 29 -0.07 12.37 13.14
N PHE A 30 -0.25 13.07 12.01
CA PHE A 30 -0.50 14.52 12.05
C PHE A 30 -1.97 14.88 12.22
N PHE A 31 -2.87 14.19 11.52
CA PHE A 31 -4.31 14.47 11.53
C PHE A 31 -5.14 13.18 11.67
N PRO A 32 -4.90 12.37 12.73
CA PRO A 32 -5.65 11.13 12.93
C PRO A 32 -7.13 11.39 13.17
N ASP A 33 -7.52 12.44 13.92
CA ASP A 33 -8.93 12.76 14.16
C ASP A 33 -9.68 13.02 12.86
N TRP A 34 -9.14 13.88 11.98
CA TRP A 34 -9.74 14.17 10.68
C TRP A 34 -9.96 12.91 9.84
N TYR A 35 -8.97 12.01 9.79
CA TYR A 35 -9.09 10.76 9.04
C TYR A 35 -10.13 9.83 9.67
N HIS A 36 -10.09 9.63 10.98
CA HIS A 36 -10.99 8.70 11.66
C HIS A 36 -12.44 9.21 11.67
N ASP A 37 -12.65 10.52 11.76
CA ASP A 37 -13.95 11.17 11.58
C ASP A 37 -14.47 10.96 10.15
N LEU A 38 -13.62 11.18 9.13
CA LEU A 38 -13.96 10.97 7.73
C LEU A 38 -14.40 9.52 7.45
N MET A 39 -13.71 8.56 8.06
CA MET A 39 -14.00 7.14 7.90
C MET A 39 -15.16 6.67 8.77
N GLY A 40 -15.62 7.47 9.73
CA GLY A 40 -16.77 7.18 10.59
C GLY A 40 -16.45 6.30 11.81
N PHE A 41 -15.25 6.42 12.37
CA PHE A 41 -14.91 5.76 13.63
C PHE A 41 -15.60 6.45 14.81
N GLU A 42 -16.25 5.67 15.68
CA GLU A 42 -16.82 6.20 16.94
C GLU A 42 -15.75 6.47 18.00
N SER A 43 -14.68 5.65 18.01
CA SER A 43 -13.51 5.82 18.87
C SER A 43 -12.33 5.04 18.29
N TYR A 44 -11.12 5.41 18.69
CA TYR A 44 -9.90 4.72 18.29
C TYR A 44 -8.80 4.90 19.36
N ASP A 45 -7.86 3.95 19.41
CA ASP A 45 -6.66 4.08 20.26
C ASP A 45 -5.57 4.81 19.48
N LEU A 46 -5.28 6.05 19.89
CA LEU A 46 -4.27 6.89 19.27
C LEU A 46 -2.87 6.26 19.30
N ALA A 47 -2.49 5.55 20.36
CA ALA A 47 -1.17 4.92 20.44
C ALA A 47 -1.06 3.79 19.40
N PHE A 48 -2.13 3.01 19.25
CA PHE A 48 -2.21 1.95 18.26
C PHE A 48 -2.21 2.49 16.82
N VAL A 49 -2.95 3.57 16.55
CA VAL A 49 -2.93 4.26 15.25
C VAL A 49 -1.52 4.73 14.89
N ARG A 50 -0.78 5.31 15.83
CA ARG A 50 0.60 5.76 15.59
C ARG A 50 1.59 4.62 15.38
N LEU A 51 1.36 3.48 16.04
CA LEU A 51 2.13 2.25 15.81
C LEU A 51 1.94 1.75 14.38
N ILE A 52 0.68 1.66 13.92
CA ILE A 52 0.33 1.33 12.53
C ILE A 52 0.97 2.35 11.57
N GLY A 53 0.94 3.64 11.92
CA GLY A 53 1.64 4.71 11.21
C GLY A 53 3.09 4.37 10.92
N THR A 54 3.81 3.85 11.91
CA THR A 54 5.24 3.50 11.81
C THR A 54 5.48 2.32 10.88
N MET A 55 4.59 1.33 10.90
CA MET A 55 4.70 0.15 10.05
C MET A 55 4.56 0.48 8.55
N GLY A 56 3.93 1.61 8.20
CA GLY A 56 3.78 2.06 6.81
C GLY A 56 5.06 2.58 6.15
N LEU A 57 6.14 2.80 6.88
CA LEU A 57 7.42 3.23 6.28
C LEU A 57 8.09 2.13 5.45
N LEU A 58 7.93 0.86 5.87
CA LEU A 58 8.48 -0.29 5.15
C LEU A 58 7.90 -0.44 3.73
N PRO A 59 6.58 -0.45 3.51
CA PRO A 59 6.01 -0.53 2.17
C PRO A 59 6.38 0.68 1.29
N VAL A 60 6.50 1.88 1.87
CA VAL A 60 7.01 3.07 1.15
C VAL A 60 8.43 2.85 0.63
N GLY A 61 9.33 2.32 1.47
CA GLY A 61 10.69 1.97 1.05
C GLY A 61 10.72 0.93 -0.07
N CYS A 62 9.85 -0.08 -0.01
CA CYS A 62 9.70 -1.09 -1.06
C CYS A 62 9.31 -0.45 -2.40
N LEU A 63 8.37 0.50 -2.39
CA LEU A 63 7.90 1.20 -3.60
C LEU A 63 8.97 2.07 -4.24
N PHE A 64 9.73 2.83 -3.45
CA PHE A 64 10.83 3.64 -3.99
C PHE A 64 11.96 2.78 -4.54
N TRP A 65 12.29 1.67 -3.87
CA TRP A 65 13.30 0.75 -4.39
C TRP A 65 12.84 0.07 -5.69
N LEU A 66 11.56 -0.32 -5.76
CA LEU A 66 10.93 -0.83 -6.97
C LEU A 66 10.94 0.18 -8.12
N ALA A 67 10.67 1.46 -7.84
CA ALA A 67 10.73 2.53 -8.82
C ALA A 67 12.16 2.76 -9.35
N TYR A 68 13.16 2.71 -8.46
CA TYR A 68 14.55 2.91 -8.82
C TYR A 68 15.12 1.73 -9.63
N ARG A 69 14.92 0.48 -9.18
CA ARG A 69 15.50 -0.72 -9.81
C ARG A 69 14.48 -1.86 -9.97
N PRO A 70 13.49 -1.75 -10.87
CA PRO A 70 12.35 -2.66 -10.93
C PRO A 70 12.67 -4.13 -11.22
N ARG A 71 13.78 -4.41 -11.92
CA ARG A 71 14.20 -5.79 -12.23
C ARG A 71 14.92 -6.47 -11.06
N GLU A 72 15.77 -5.74 -10.37
CA GLU A 72 16.54 -6.23 -9.21
C GLU A 72 15.65 -6.27 -7.95
N ALA A 73 14.66 -5.38 -7.87
CA ALA A 73 13.76 -5.22 -6.75
C ALA A 73 12.50 -6.09 -6.83
N TYR A 74 12.47 -7.13 -7.67
CA TYR A 74 11.27 -7.98 -7.82
C TYR A 74 10.81 -8.58 -6.47
N GLY A 75 11.74 -8.92 -5.58
CA GLY A 75 11.39 -9.36 -4.23
C GLY A 75 10.60 -8.32 -3.44
N PHE A 76 10.96 -7.04 -3.54
CA PHE A 76 10.24 -5.95 -2.88
C PHE A 76 8.84 -5.73 -3.47
N LEU A 77 8.66 -5.96 -4.77
CA LEU A 77 7.33 -5.98 -5.39
C LEU A 77 6.45 -7.08 -4.78
N VAL A 78 6.97 -8.30 -4.67
CA VAL A 78 6.25 -9.43 -4.07
C VAL A 78 5.89 -9.14 -2.63
N VAL A 79 6.84 -8.65 -1.83
CA VAL A 79 6.61 -8.27 -0.43
C VAL A 79 5.52 -7.21 -0.31
N PHE A 80 5.57 -6.16 -1.13
CA PHE A 80 4.56 -5.10 -1.12
C PHE A 80 3.16 -5.62 -1.51
N VAL A 81 3.07 -6.48 -2.52
CA VAL A 81 1.80 -7.08 -2.96
C VAL A 81 1.21 -7.97 -1.86
N VAL A 82 2.02 -8.84 -1.26
CA VAL A 82 1.58 -9.71 -0.16
C VAL A 82 1.13 -8.86 1.02
N TRP A 83 1.93 -7.87 1.43
CA TRP A 83 1.57 -6.94 2.48
C TRP A 83 0.24 -6.23 2.20
N SER A 84 0.03 -5.72 0.98
CA SER A 84 -1.22 -5.04 0.59
C SER A 84 -2.43 -5.95 0.70
N LEU A 85 -2.31 -7.20 0.23
CA LEU A 85 -3.41 -8.18 0.28
C LEU A 85 -3.73 -8.62 1.71
N LEU A 86 -2.70 -8.81 2.54
CA LEU A 86 -2.89 -9.13 3.96
C LEU A 86 -3.56 -7.96 4.70
N LEU A 87 -3.14 -6.72 4.43
CA LEU A 87 -3.77 -5.54 5.01
C LEU A 87 -5.23 -5.40 4.55
N ALA A 88 -5.52 -5.64 3.28
CA ALA A 88 -6.88 -5.64 2.75
C ALA A 88 -7.75 -6.71 3.42
N ALA A 89 -7.21 -7.92 3.63
CA ALA A 89 -7.89 -8.99 4.34
C ALA A 89 -8.15 -8.63 5.80
N THR A 90 -7.19 -7.98 6.49
CA THR A 90 -7.38 -7.47 7.85
C THR A 90 -8.50 -6.44 7.91
N PHE A 91 -8.52 -5.44 7.01
CA PHE A 91 -9.61 -4.47 6.95
C PHE A 91 -10.96 -5.15 6.71
N ALA A 92 -11.05 -6.03 5.71
CA ALA A 92 -12.29 -6.76 5.42
C ALA A 92 -12.76 -7.58 6.63
N PHE A 93 -11.84 -8.25 7.32
CA PHE A 93 -12.17 -8.99 8.55
C PHE A 93 -12.71 -8.06 9.64
N LEU A 94 -12.03 -6.95 9.92
CA LEU A 94 -12.45 -6.01 10.95
C LEU A 94 -13.83 -5.41 10.63
N ILE A 95 -14.08 -5.06 9.37
CA ILE A 95 -15.37 -4.48 8.95
C ILE A 95 -16.50 -5.50 9.10
N LEU A 96 -16.27 -6.76 8.74
CA LEU A 96 -17.29 -7.80 8.75
C LEU A 96 -17.56 -8.37 10.16
N PHE A 97 -16.58 -8.38 11.05
CA PHE A 97 -16.65 -9.12 12.32
C PHE A 97 -16.38 -8.29 13.58
N SER A 98 -15.82 -7.08 13.46
CA SER A 98 -15.36 -6.29 14.61
C SER A 98 -15.90 -4.87 14.65
N GLY A 99 -16.93 -4.55 13.86
CA GLY A 99 -17.60 -3.25 13.88
C GLY A 99 -16.75 -2.11 13.31
N PHE A 100 -15.74 -2.39 12.49
CA PHE A 100 -15.01 -1.34 11.78
C PHE A 100 -15.94 -0.59 10.82
N PRO A 101 -15.71 0.72 10.58
CA PRO A 101 -16.57 1.49 9.70
C PRO A 101 -16.61 0.95 8.28
N GLN A 102 -17.80 0.90 7.68
CA GLN A 102 -18.01 0.36 6.33
C GLN A 102 -17.26 1.16 5.25
N ALA A 103 -16.97 2.46 5.50
CA ALA A 103 -16.20 3.30 4.61
C ALA A 103 -14.77 2.76 4.35
N GLU A 104 -14.23 1.97 5.28
CA GLU A 104 -12.91 1.34 5.16
C GLU A 104 -12.83 0.29 4.03
N PHE A 105 -13.97 -0.13 3.44
CA PHE A 105 -13.95 -0.89 2.18
C PHE A 105 -13.30 -0.10 1.03
N GLY A 106 -13.25 1.23 1.11
CA GLY A 106 -12.46 2.06 0.19
C GLY A 106 -10.97 1.70 0.22
N ASN A 107 -10.40 1.51 1.41
CA ASN A 107 -9.01 1.08 1.57
C ASN A 107 -8.80 -0.36 1.10
N VAL A 108 -9.76 -1.26 1.35
CA VAL A 108 -9.73 -2.63 0.81
C VAL A 108 -9.65 -2.61 -0.72
N ALA A 109 -10.54 -1.84 -1.36
CA ALA A 109 -10.58 -1.73 -2.81
C ALA A 109 -9.26 -1.16 -3.37
N LEU A 110 -8.74 -0.09 -2.78
CA LEU A 110 -7.46 0.52 -3.18
C LEU A 110 -6.29 -0.47 -3.06
N LEU A 111 -6.19 -1.19 -1.94
CA LEU A 111 -5.13 -2.18 -1.73
C LEU A 111 -5.19 -3.33 -2.74
N VAL A 112 -6.39 -3.87 -3.00
CA VAL A 112 -6.59 -4.94 -3.99
C VAL A 112 -6.32 -4.45 -5.41
N MET A 113 -6.77 -3.25 -5.77
CA MET A 113 -6.50 -2.64 -7.07
C MET A 113 -4.99 -2.41 -7.29
N ASN A 114 -4.30 -1.87 -6.29
CA ASN A 114 -2.86 -1.64 -6.35
C ASN A 114 -2.10 -2.98 -6.50
N ALA A 115 -2.50 -4.01 -5.75
CA ALA A 115 -1.94 -5.36 -5.89
C ALA A 115 -2.15 -5.93 -7.29
N ALA A 116 -3.35 -5.79 -7.86
CA ALA A 116 -3.67 -6.26 -9.21
C ALA A 116 -2.86 -5.50 -10.28
N ILE A 117 -2.77 -4.18 -10.19
CA ILE A 117 -2.01 -3.34 -11.13
C ILE A 117 -0.52 -3.70 -11.07
N LEU A 118 0.05 -3.80 -9.88
CA LEU A 118 1.45 -4.16 -9.69
C LEU A 118 1.74 -5.60 -10.14
N GLY A 119 0.84 -6.55 -9.88
CA GLY A 119 0.93 -7.92 -10.37
C GLY A 119 0.88 -7.98 -11.90
N PHE A 120 -0.02 -7.21 -12.53
CA PHE A 120 -0.07 -7.09 -13.98
C PHE A 120 1.21 -6.47 -14.54
N LEU A 121 1.76 -5.44 -13.89
CA LEU A 121 2.97 -4.73 -14.30
C LEU A 121 4.27 -5.48 -13.96
N ALA A 122 4.19 -6.58 -13.21
CA ALA A 122 5.35 -7.34 -12.77
C ALA A 122 6.25 -7.73 -13.96
N PRO A 123 7.58 -7.52 -13.84
CA PRO A 123 8.53 -7.98 -14.84
C PRO A 123 8.59 -9.51 -14.82
N SER A 124 8.81 -10.13 -15.98
CA SER A 124 9.08 -11.56 -16.06
C SER A 124 10.25 -11.91 -15.13
N VAL A 125 10.10 -12.95 -14.31
CA VAL A 125 11.11 -13.39 -13.35
C VAL A 125 12.47 -13.49 -14.06
N PRO A 126 13.55 -12.85 -13.54
CA PRO A 126 14.85 -12.97 -14.15
C PRO A 126 15.24 -14.45 -14.22
N ARG A 127 15.31 -15.02 -15.42
CA ARG A 127 15.91 -16.35 -15.59
C ARG A 127 17.37 -16.20 -15.15
N LYS A 128 17.78 -16.88 -14.08
CA LYS A 128 19.20 -17.07 -13.78
C LYS A 128 19.83 -17.62 -15.05
N ARG A 129 20.69 -16.83 -15.72
CA ARG A 129 21.61 -17.37 -16.71
C ARG A 129 22.51 -18.32 -15.93
N ARG A 130 22.26 -19.62 -16.07
CA ARG A 130 23.17 -20.67 -15.60
C ARG A 130 24.42 -20.64 -16.45
#